data_AF-A0A7C9IIN2-F1
#
_entry.id   AF-A0A7C9IIN2-F1
#
_cell.length_a   1.000
_cell.length_b   1.000
_cell.length_c   1.000
_cell.angle_alpha   90.00
_cell.angle_beta   90.00
_cell.angle_gamma   90.00
#
_symmetry.space_group_name_H-M   'P 1'
#
loop_
_entity.id
_entity.type
_entity.pdbx_description
1 polymer ?
#
loop_
_entity_poly.entity_id
_entity_poly.type
_entity_poly.pdbx_seq_one_letter_code
_entity_poly.pdbx_strand_id
1 'polypeptide(L)'
;MVRVVVRKYLHHAALGSGGSSVLFAIFGITVLASLAASIARMSPSAAQTKLAGVNETRAYYMALSGLNVWSAGTTGTYSLADGSFTLSQTGPDASGYYTVTSLGCVDPGKASEANHTISARRKSAKPITFEDNIDDFILPKVGETTNNARSILVFDRDLTDAPPGVSQSDWATLWATNVDRYAGGWMRFGSGLGDSTGAIWYGGDYGLCPQGVCPDGACKDGACNLGQGLRAYFRFAFSDYDASADSTRCADGFTFAVVTAANDPATACGGPASGSRGEYLGYAGPGPAGVGIAPPKIAVEVDIYPNTGNGKPSEANSRADASNANHVAVLYWGGNANSYDDNTHSAGNKPGNPGKNSSGYYEMPKTAVGANGLEDGLLHALRLEIHRTSAGVYRVKTWIDPQGLGNSDVTADYAAEPPQLDHSATLSEADHAGLKTIRFGWTEGTGGQTQTVAVANFSLDFRH
;
A
#
# COMPACT_ATOMS: atom_id res chain seq x y z
N MET A 1 -38.02 62.25 -3.60
CA MET A 1 -36.66 62.66 -3.99
C MET A 1 -36.14 61.55 -4.90
N VAL A 2 -36.04 61.68 -6.22
CA VAL A 2 -35.31 62.67 -7.02
C VAL A 2 -36.14 62.99 -8.28
N ARG A 3 -36.38 64.28 -8.52
CA ARG A 3 -36.79 64.86 -9.82
C ARG A 3 -35.54 65.05 -10.68
N VAL A 4 -35.75 65.19 -11.99
CA VAL A 4 -34.98 65.99 -13.00
C VAL A 4 -34.64 65.11 -14.21
N VAL A 5 -34.80 65.48 -15.48
CA VAL A 5 -35.45 66.59 -16.20
C VAL A 5 -35.59 66.08 -17.65
N VAL A 6 -36.77 66.22 -18.23
CA VAL A 6 -36.96 66.13 -19.69
C VAL A 6 -36.59 67.49 -20.27
N ARG A 7 -35.59 67.56 -21.16
CA ARG A 7 -35.27 68.78 -21.94
C ARG A 7 -35.12 68.46 -23.43
N LYS A 8 -36.21 68.70 -24.15
CA LYS A 8 -36.34 69.54 -25.35
C LYS A 8 -35.07 69.68 -26.23
N TYR A 9 -35.03 68.94 -27.34
CA TYR A 9 -34.42 69.37 -28.59
C TYR A 9 -35.33 68.96 -29.74
N LEU A 10 -36.12 69.89 -30.25
CA LEU A 10 -36.82 69.80 -31.53
C LEU A 10 -37.11 71.24 -31.99
N HIS A 11 -36.31 71.72 -32.94
CA HIS A 11 -36.76 72.71 -33.91
C HIS A 11 -36.02 72.49 -35.24
N HIS A 12 -36.84 72.16 -36.25
CA HIS A 12 -36.71 72.42 -37.69
C HIS A 12 -35.69 71.64 -38.54
N ALA A 13 -36.21 70.58 -39.17
CA ALA A 13 -36.04 70.32 -40.61
C ALA A 13 -37.38 69.73 -41.12
N ALA A 14 -38.13 70.52 -41.88
CA ALA A 14 -38.28 70.37 -43.33
C ALA A 14 -39.27 69.25 -43.74
N LEU A 15 -40.37 69.68 -44.36
CA LEU A 15 -41.37 68.85 -45.05
C LEU A 15 -40.67 67.96 -46.08
N GLY A 16 -40.80 66.64 -45.93
CA GLY A 16 -40.40 65.66 -46.94
C GLY A 16 -40.30 64.25 -46.37
N SER A 17 -41.22 63.36 -46.76
CA SER A 17 -41.06 61.89 -46.68
C SER A 17 -40.88 61.23 -45.30
N GLY A 18 -41.61 61.65 -44.25
CA GLY A 18 -41.45 61.13 -42.88
C GLY A 18 -42.15 59.80 -42.53
N GLY A 19 -42.96 59.23 -43.42
CA GLY A 19 -43.66 57.96 -43.16
C GLY A 19 -42.80 56.71 -43.39
N SER A 20 -41.86 56.78 -44.34
CA SER A 20 -41.00 55.64 -44.69
C SER A 20 -39.87 55.43 -43.68
N SER A 21 -39.31 56.50 -43.11
CA SER A 21 -38.17 56.42 -42.19
C SER A 21 -38.49 55.66 -40.90
N VAL A 22 -39.71 55.84 -40.35
CA VAL A 22 -40.18 55.11 -39.15
C VAL A 22 -40.44 53.64 -39.48
N LEU A 23 -41.00 53.35 -40.66
CA LEU A 23 -41.20 51.97 -41.13
C LEU A 23 -39.86 51.24 -41.35
N PHE A 24 -38.84 51.92 -41.89
CA PHE A 24 -37.50 51.35 -42.03
C PHE A 24 -36.82 51.12 -40.69
N ALA A 25 -37.05 51.98 -39.68
CA ALA A 25 -36.52 51.78 -38.34
C ALA A 25 -37.17 50.57 -37.64
N ILE A 26 -38.49 50.42 -37.72
CA ILE A 26 -39.21 49.26 -37.17
C ILE A 26 -38.80 47.97 -37.89
N PHE A 27 -38.71 48.00 -39.22
CA PHE A 27 -38.25 46.87 -40.01
C PHE A 27 -36.81 46.50 -39.66
N GLY A 28 -35.91 47.49 -39.52
CA GLY A 28 -34.53 47.28 -39.10
C GLY A 28 -34.41 46.66 -37.72
N ILE A 29 -35.17 47.13 -36.73
CA ILE A 29 -35.19 46.56 -35.38
C ILE A 29 -35.76 45.13 -35.40
N THR A 30 -36.80 44.87 -36.17
CA THR A 30 -37.43 43.54 -36.26
C THR A 30 -36.53 42.53 -36.97
N VAL A 31 -35.82 42.96 -38.02
CA VAL A 31 -34.82 42.13 -38.71
C VAL A 31 -33.61 41.89 -37.82
N LEU A 32 -33.11 42.90 -37.09
CA LEU A 32 -32.00 42.73 -36.17
C LEU A 32 -32.36 41.86 -34.95
N ALA A 33 -33.57 41.98 -34.42
CA ALA A 33 -34.06 41.13 -33.33
C ALA A 33 -34.27 39.68 -33.78
N SER A 34 -34.81 39.47 -34.99
CA SER A 34 -34.97 38.12 -35.54
C SER A 34 -33.63 37.50 -35.94
N LEU A 35 -32.67 38.29 -36.42
CA LEU A 35 -31.29 37.85 -36.68
C LEU A 35 -30.55 37.53 -35.37
N ALA A 36 -30.67 38.34 -34.33
CA ALA A 36 -30.08 38.08 -33.02
C ALA A 36 -30.68 36.82 -32.36
N ALA A 37 -32.00 36.63 -32.45
CA ALA A 37 -32.66 35.41 -31.96
C ALA A 37 -32.26 34.16 -32.78
N SER A 38 -32.00 34.33 -34.08
CA SER A 38 -31.51 33.25 -34.95
C SER A 38 -30.06 32.90 -34.65
N ILE A 39 -29.18 33.90 -34.44
CA ILE A 39 -27.78 33.70 -34.05
C ILE A 39 -27.68 33.06 -32.66
N ALA A 40 -28.55 33.43 -31.71
CA ALA A 40 -28.61 32.80 -30.39
C ALA A 40 -29.11 31.34 -30.42
N ARG A 41 -29.97 30.98 -31.38
CA ARG A 41 -30.41 29.59 -31.63
C ARG A 41 -29.42 28.80 -32.47
N MET A 42 -28.57 29.46 -33.23
CA MET A 42 -27.42 28.88 -33.93
C MET A 42 -26.19 28.90 -33.01
N SER A 43 -26.28 28.22 -31.86
CA SER A 43 -25.05 27.74 -31.23
C SER A 43 -24.30 26.92 -32.29
N PRO A 44 -23.07 27.30 -32.68
CA PRO A 44 -22.41 26.69 -33.82
C PRO A 44 -22.25 25.19 -33.53
N SER A 45 -22.59 24.34 -34.49
CA SER A 45 -22.49 22.88 -34.38
C SER A 45 -21.13 22.43 -33.84
N ALA A 46 -20.05 23.14 -34.15
CA ALA A 46 -18.71 22.92 -33.60
C ALA A 46 -18.61 23.10 -32.07
N ALA A 47 -19.32 24.07 -31.48
CA ALA A 47 -19.38 24.24 -30.03
C ALA A 47 -20.20 23.12 -29.38
N GLN A 48 -21.28 22.68 -30.01
CA GLN A 48 -22.07 21.53 -29.54
C GLN A 48 -21.30 20.21 -29.65
N THR A 49 -20.56 19.98 -30.75
CA THR A 49 -19.68 18.80 -30.91
C THR A 49 -18.53 18.81 -29.91
N LYS A 50 -17.92 19.97 -29.64
CA LYS A 50 -16.88 20.10 -28.60
C LYS A 50 -17.44 19.85 -27.20
N LEU A 51 -18.63 20.37 -26.90
CA LEU A 51 -19.31 20.13 -25.62
C LEU A 51 -19.70 18.65 -25.45
N ALA A 52 -20.17 18.01 -26.52
CA ALA A 52 -20.49 16.58 -26.54
C ALA A 52 -19.25 15.72 -26.25
N GLY A 53 -18.10 15.99 -26.89
CA GLY A 53 -16.86 15.26 -26.61
C GLY A 53 -16.32 15.48 -25.19
N VAL A 54 -16.48 16.69 -24.64
CA VAL A 54 -16.15 16.96 -23.23
C VAL A 54 -17.07 16.18 -22.30
N ASN A 55 -18.38 16.18 -22.54
CA ASN A 55 -19.33 15.46 -21.70
C ASN A 55 -19.18 13.93 -21.80
N GLU A 56 -18.86 13.38 -22.98
CA GLU A 56 -18.49 11.96 -23.13
C GLU A 56 -17.25 11.60 -22.30
N THR A 57 -16.20 12.42 -22.37
CA THR A 57 -14.97 12.22 -21.57
C THR A 57 -15.28 12.25 -20.07
N ARG A 58 -16.15 13.17 -19.65
CA ARG A 58 -16.58 13.27 -18.25
C ARG A 58 -17.43 12.07 -17.83
N ALA A 59 -18.34 11.60 -18.69
CA ALA A 59 -19.12 10.39 -18.45
C ALA A 59 -18.21 9.15 -18.32
N TYR A 60 -17.14 9.04 -19.12
CA TYR A 60 -16.10 8.02 -18.96
C TYR A 60 -15.45 8.08 -17.58
N TYR A 61 -15.01 9.26 -17.14
CA TYR A 61 -14.41 9.40 -15.81
C TYR A 61 -15.41 9.14 -14.68
N MET A 62 -16.69 9.52 -14.82
CA MET A 62 -17.75 9.14 -13.88
C MET A 62 -17.90 7.61 -13.79
N ALA A 63 -17.89 6.92 -14.93
CA ALA A 63 -17.95 5.46 -14.99
C ALA A 63 -16.72 4.83 -14.30
N LEU A 64 -15.52 5.37 -14.56
CA LEU A 64 -14.27 4.92 -13.95
C LEU A 64 -14.27 5.13 -12.42
N SER A 65 -14.76 6.28 -11.95
CA SER A 65 -14.96 6.55 -10.53
C SER A 65 -15.86 5.50 -9.89
N GLY A 66 -16.98 5.15 -10.52
CA GLY A 66 -17.85 4.09 -10.04
C GLY A 66 -17.14 2.74 -9.89
N LEU A 67 -16.34 2.33 -10.89
CA LEU A 67 -15.54 1.11 -10.77
C LEU A 67 -14.48 1.18 -9.68
N ASN A 68 -13.94 2.36 -9.39
CA ASN A 68 -12.91 2.55 -8.37
C ASN A 68 -13.47 2.49 -6.95
N VAL A 69 -14.72 2.91 -6.75
CA VAL A 69 -15.40 2.87 -5.44
C VAL A 69 -16.24 1.61 -5.22
N TRP A 70 -16.37 0.74 -6.23
CA TRP A 70 -17.15 -0.48 -6.10
C TRP A 70 -16.55 -1.43 -5.05
N SER A 71 -17.43 -2.03 -4.26
CA SER A 71 -17.19 -3.21 -3.42
C SER A 71 -18.37 -4.17 -3.57
N ALA A 72 -18.20 -5.44 -3.22
CA ALA A 72 -19.28 -6.42 -3.41
C ALA A 72 -20.57 -6.04 -2.67
N GLY A 73 -21.68 -6.08 -3.41
CA GLY A 73 -23.01 -5.71 -2.92
C GLY A 73 -23.35 -4.24 -3.20
N THR A 74 -22.35 -3.43 -3.55
CA THR A 74 -22.54 -2.02 -3.92
C THR A 74 -23.16 -1.93 -5.30
N THR A 75 -24.46 -1.63 -5.33
CA THR A 75 -25.25 -1.39 -6.54
C THR A 75 -26.07 -0.11 -6.36
N GLY A 76 -26.64 0.41 -7.45
CA GLY A 76 -27.46 1.62 -7.42
C GLY A 76 -26.76 2.85 -8.02
N THR A 77 -27.44 3.99 -7.97
CA THR A 77 -26.98 5.25 -8.57
C THR A 77 -26.43 6.20 -7.51
N TYR A 78 -25.26 6.75 -7.78
CA TYR A 78 -24.52 7.65 -6.90
C TYR A 78 -24.27 8.96 -7.63
N SER A 79 -24.57 10.09 -6.99
CA SER A 79 -24.40 11.42 -7.59
C SER A 79 -23.06 12.05 -7.21
N LEU A 80 -22.40 12.68 -8.18
CA LEU A 80 -21.14 13.41 -8.02
C LEU A 80 -21.26 14.76 -8.73
N ALA A 81 -21.40 15.85 -7.97
CA ALA A 81 -21.57 17.20 -8.49
C ALA A 81 -22.63 17.29 -9.62
N ASP A 82 -22.19 17.42 -10.88
CA ASP A 82 -23.02 17.55 -12.07
C ASP A 82 -23.12 16.27 -12.91
N GLY A 83 -22.73 15.13 -12.34
CA GLY A 83 -22.92 13.81 -12.91
C GLY A 83 -23.38 12.78 -11.88
N SER A 84 -23.46 11.54 -12.34
CA SER A 84 -23.73 10.36 -11.52
C SER A 84 -23.04 9.15 -12.13
N PHE A 85 -22.90 8.09 -11.35
CA PHE A 85 -22.61 6.77 -11.88
C PHE A 85 -23.58 5.76 -11.30
N THR A 86 -23.96 4.76 -12.09
CA THR A 86 -24.82 3.65 -11.66
C THR A 86 -24.02 2.37 -11.66
N LEU A 87 -23.90 1.75 -10.50
CA LEU A 87 -23.25 0.46 -10.31
C LEU A 87 -24.26 -0.67 -10.41
N SER A 88 -23.86 -1.69 -11.16
CA SER A 88 -24.50 -3.00 -11.17
C SER A 88 -23.42 -4.07 -11.12
N GLN A 89 -23.77 -5.25 -10.62
CA GLN A 89 -22.84 -6.37 -10.54
C GLN A 89 -23.54 -7.69 -10.82
N THR A 90 -22.78 -8.66 -11.30
CA THR A 90 -23.16 -10.08 -11.33
C THR A 90 -22.01 -10.92 -10.76
N GLY A 91 -22.32 -12.09 -10.23
CA GLY A 91 -21.37 -12.93 -9.49
C GLY A 91 -21.65 -12.96 -7.98
N PRO A 92 -20.74 -13.55 -7.18
CA PRO A 92 -19.44 -14.07 -7.61
C PRO A 92 -19.58 -15.30 -8.52
N ASP A 93 -18.64 -15.48 -9.45
CA ASP A 93 -18.47 -16.74 -10.17
C ASP A 93 -17.80 -17.81 -9.29
N ALA A 94 -17.59 -19.02 -9.82
CA ALA A 94 -16.97 -20.12 -9.08
C ALA A 94 -15.54 -19.81 -8.58
N SER A 95 -14.91 -18.75 -9.10
CA SER A 95 -13.59 -18.26 -8.70
C SER A 95 -13.65 -17.01 -7.81
N GLY A 96 -14.84 -16.60 -7.36
CA GLY A 96 -15.03 -15.46 -6.46
C GLY A 96 -15.08 -14.09 -7.14
N TYR A 97 -15.08 -14.02 -8.47
CA TYR A 97 -15.08 -12.75 -9.20
C TYR A 97 -16.49 -12.25 -9.49
N TYR A 98 -16.66 -10.94 -9.38
CA TYR A 98 -17.83 -10.20 -9.81
C TYR A 98 -17.56 -9.57 -11.18
N THR A 99 -18.54 -9.57 -12.08
CA THR A 99 -18.56 -8.65 -13.21
C THR A 99 -19.25 -7.38 -12.74
N VAL A 100 -18.51 -6.29 -12.69
CA VAL A 100 -18.97 -4.99 -12.22
C VAL A 100 -19.14 -4.09 -13.42
N THR A 101 -20.32 -3.48 -13.55
CA THR A 101 -20.62 -2.52 -14.60
C THR A 101 -20.95 -1.19 -13.97
N SER A 102 -20.21 -0.16 -14.37
CA SER A 102 -20.42 1.24 -13.97
C SER A 102 -20.88 2.04 -15.18
N LEU A 103 -22.06 2.65 -15.09
CA LEU A 103 -22.61 3.58 -16.07
C LEU A 103 -22.43 5.01 -15.54
N GLY A 104 -21.45 5.75 -16.06
CA GLY A 104 -21.29 7.18 -15.80
C GLY A 104 -22.26 7.99 -16.66
N CYS A 105 -22.91 8.98 -16.05
CA CYS A 105 -23.90 9.86 -16.67
C CYS A 105 -23.59 11.31 -16.28
N VAL A 106 -23.52 12.21 -17.24
CA VAL A 106 -23.34 13.67 -17.03
C VAL A 106 -24.57 14.37 -17.57
N ASP A 107 -25.06 15.40 -16.87
CA ASP A 107 -26.22 16.19 -17.30
C ASP A 107 -27.51 15.38 -17.58
N PRO A 108 -27.94 14.47 -16.68
CA PRO A 108 -29.10 13.62 -16.91
C PRO A 108 -30.37 14.45 -17.23
N GLY A 109 -31.07 14.06 -18.28
CA GLY A 109 -32.30 14.68 -18.78
C GLY A 109 -32.10 15.97 -19.58
N LYS A 110 -30.85 16.38 -19.85
CA LYS A 110 -30.57 17.59 -20.66
C LYS A 110 -30.17 17.20 -22.09
N ALA A 111 -30.24 18.17 -22.99
CA ALA A 111 -29.74 18.01 -24.37
C ALA A 111 -28.21 17.76 -24.43
N SER A 112 -27.50 18.04 -23.34
CA SER A 112 -26.06 17.78 -23.16
C SER A 112 -25.77 16.47 -22.43
N GLU A 113 -26.77 15.61 -22.19
CA GLU A 113 -26.58 14.34 -21.50
C GLU A 113 -25.54 13.47 -22.24
N ALA A 114 -24.58 12.93 -21.48
CA ALA A 114 -23.63 11.96 -21.99
C ALA A 114 -23.54 10.78 -21.04
N ASN A 115 -23.48 9.57 -21.62
CA ASN A 115 -23.43 8.32 -20.89
C ASN A 115 -22.22 7.49 -21.35
N HIS A 116 -21.54 6.83 -20.42
CA HIS A 116 -20.46 5.91 -20.73
C HIS A 116 -20.50 4.71 -19.79
N THR A 117 -20.31 3.51 -20.34
CA THR A 117 -20.35 2.26 -19.57
C THR A 117 -18.99 1.59 -19.59
N ILE A 118 -18.46 1.26 -18.40
CA ILE A 118 -17.25 0.44 -18.26
C ILE A 118 -17.63 -0.83 -17.48
N SER A 119 -17.20 -1.98 -17.97
CA SER A 119 -17.34 -3.27 -17.26
C SER A 119 -15.97 -3.83 -16.92
N ALA A 120 -15.82 -4.35 -15.70
CA ALA A 120 -14.58 -4.98 -15.23
C ALA A 120 -14.89 -6.21 -14.37
N ARG A 121 -14.06 -7.25 -14.49
CA ARG A 121 -14.11 -8.42 -13.60
C ARG A 121 -13.25 -8.13 -12.37
N ARG A 122 -13.83 -8.15 -11.16
CA ARG A 122 -13.19 -7.77 -9.89
C ARG A 122 -13.52 -8.77 -8.78
N LYS A 123 -12.59 -9.06 -7.88
CA LYS A 123 -12.91 -9.71 -6.59
C LYS A 123 -13.50 -8.68 -5.63
N SER A 124 -14.36 -9.12 -4.71
CA SER A 124 -15.09 -8.26 -3.75
C SER A 124 -14.23 -7.35 -2.91
N ALA A 125 -12.96 -7.68 -2.73
CA ALA A 125 -11.96 -6.87 -2.08
C ALA A 125 -10.76 -6.73 -3.04
N LYS A 126 -10.38 -5.49 -3.36
CA LYS A 126 -9.09 -5.20 -4.01
C LYS A 126 -7.98 -5.56 -3.04
N PRO A 127 -6.79 -6.03 -3.45
CA PRO A 127 -5.68 -6.21 -2.52
C PRO A 127 -5.44 -4.98 -1.62
N ILE A 128 -4.99 -5.20 -0.38
CA ILE A 128 -4.47 -4.13 0.48
C ILE A 128 -3.19 -3.61 -0.17
N THR A 129 -3.07 -2.31 -0.41
CA THR A 129 -1.88 -1.72 -1.07
C THR A 129 -1.41 -0.47 -0.35
N PHE A 130 -0.17 -0.03 -0.56
CA PHE A 130 0.23 1.29 -0.04
C PHE A 130 -0.56 2.43 -0.69
N GLU A 131 -0.92 2.32 -1.97
CA GLU A 131 -1.65 3.39 -2.66
C GLU A 131 -3.02 3.67 -2.01
N ASP A 132 -3.68 2.63 -1.52
CA ASP A 132 -5.02 2.73 -0.91
C ASP A 132 -4.98 2.72 0.63
N ASN A 133 -3.92 2.20 1.26
CA ASN A 133 -3.92 1.83 2.68
C ASN A 133 -2.65 2.18 3.46
N ILE A 134 -1.73 3.00 2.94
CA ILE A 134 -0.50 3.31 3.67
C ILE A 134 -0.75 3.98 5.03
N ASP A 135 -1.79 4.81 5.13
CA ASP A 135 -2.19 5.47 6.38
C ASP A 135 -2.78 4.52 7.44
N ASP A 136 -3.18 3.32 7.02
CA ASP A 136 -3.66 2.28 7.92
C ASP A 136 -2.51 1.59 8.68
N PHE A 137 -1.25 1.87 8.34
CA PHE A 137 -0.10 1.30 9.03
C PHE A 137 0.24 2.08 10.30
N ILE A 138 -0.02 1.43 11.43
CA ILE A 138 0.14 2.00 12.75
C ILE A 138 1.58 1.78 13.21
N LEU A 139 2.28 2.90 13.41
CA LEU A 139 3.52 2.91 14.16
C LEU A 139 3.21 2.66 15.65
N PRO A 140 3.90 1.73 16.32
CA PRO A 140 3.88 1.60 17.75
C PRO A 140 4.16 2.94 18.43
N LYS A 141 3.49 3.22 19.56
CA LYS A 141 3.60 4.51 20.23
C LYS A 141 5.05 4.78 20.63
N VAL A 142 5.59 5.85 20.06
CA VAL A 142 6.88 6.41 20.43
C VAL A 142 6.72 7.11 21.78
N GLY A 143 7.50 6.69 22.77
CA GLY A 143 7.62 7.42 24.03
C GLY A 143 7.09 6.74 25.28
N GLU A 144 6.63 5.49 25.21
CA GLU A 144 6.59 4.69 26.44
C GLU A 144 7.92 3.98 26.70
N THR A 145 8.64 3.39 25.72
CA THR A 145 9.99 2.83 26.01
C THR A 145 10.96 2.58 24.82
N THR A 146 11.02 3.36 23.72
CA THR A 146 12.12 3.36 22.67
C THR A 146 11.93 2.65 21.31
N ASN A 147 10.71 2.41 20.82
CA ASN A 147 10.52 2.47 19.36
C ASN A 147 10.97 3.85 18.91
N ASN A 148 12.05 3.95 18.14
CA ASN A 148 12.50 5.25 17.69
C ASN A 148 11.54 5.69 16.57
N ALA A 149 10.94 6.88 16.69
CA ALA A 149 10.04 7.44 15.68
C ALA A 149 10.65 7.46 14.27
N ARG A 150 11.98 7.39 14.21
CA ARG A 150 12.77 7.43 12.98
C ARG A 150 13.25 6.05 12.51
N SER A 151 13.06 4.99 13.31
CA SER A 151 13.30 3.59 12.92
C SER A 151 12.49 3.23 11.69
N ILE A 152 11.20 3.56 11.71
CA ILE A 152 10.30 3.39 10.58
C ILE A 152 9.57 4.71 10.34
N LEU A 153 9.74 5.26 9.14
CA LEU A 153 9.02 6.44 8.67
C LEU A 153 8.05 6.03 7.57
N VAL A 154 6.84 6.57 7.60
CA VAL A 154 5.79 6.32 6.61
C VAL A 154 5.61 7.54 5.74
N PHE A 155 5.55 7.34 4.43
CA PHE A 155 5.45 8.39 3.42
C PHE A 155 4.28 8.10 2.48
N ASP A 156 3.12 8.63 2.81
CA ASP A 156 1.96 8.70 1.93
C ASP A 156 2.13 9.77 0.82
N ARG A 157 1.52 9.52 -0.34
CA ARG A 157 1.49 10.41 -1.52
C ARG A 157 0.92 11.79 -1.17
N ASP A 158 -0.02 11.85 -0.23
CA ASP A 158 -0.79 13.05 0.06
C ASP A 158 -0.32 13.75 1.37
N LEU A 159 0.81 13.32 1.95
CA LEU A 159 1.43 13.98 3.11
C LEU A 159 1.89 15.40 2.78
N THR A 160 1.25 16.37 3.42
CA THR A 160 1.56 17.79 3.29
C THR A 160 2.65 18.26 4.26
N ASP A 161 2.84 17.53 5.36
CA ASP A 161 3.75 17.87 6.46
C ASP A 161 4.81 16.80 6.71
N ALA A 162 5.95 17.19 7.29
CA ALA A 162 6.98 16.24 7.66
C ALA A 162 6.49 15.27 8.76
N PRO A 163 6.83 13.98 8.66
CA PRO A 163 6.50 13.03 9.72
C PRO A 163 7.26 13.36 11.04
N PRO A 164 6.73 12.95 12.19
CA PRO A 164 7.38 13.18 13.48
C PRO A 164 8.84 12.73 13.49
N GLY A 165 9.74 13.61 13.95
CA GLY A 165 11.18 13.31 14.03
C GLY A 165 11.99 13.63 12.77
N VAL A 166 11.36 14.16 11.72
CA VAL A 166 12.04 14.65 10.51
C VAL A 166 11.83 16.17 10.39
N SER A 167 12.89 16.91 10.05
CA SER A 167 12.76 18.35 9.82
C SER A 167 12.03 18.62 8.50
N GLN A 168 11.31 19.74 8.38
CA GLN A 168 10.61 20.08 7.14
C GLN A 168 11.55 20.19 5.92
N SER A 169 12.80 20.62 6.12
CA SER A 169 13.81 20.69 5.06
C SER A 169 14.33 19.32 4.62
N ASP A 170 14.57 18.41 5.57
CA ASP A 170 14.98 17.04 5.25
C ASP A 170 13.83 16.30 4.57
N TRP A 171 12.60 16.53 5.05
CA TRP A 171 11.39 16.02 4.45
C TRP A 171 11.24 16.47 2.99
N ALA A 172 11.29 17.78 2.73
CA ALA A 172 11.18 18.31 1.37
C ALA A 172 12.25 17.71 0.43
N THR A 173 13.47 17.51 0.93
CA THR A 173 14.57 16.91 0.16
C THR A 173 14.32 15.42 -0.13
N LEU A 174 13.94 14.65 0.89
CA LEU A 174 13.63 13.22 0.76
C LEU A 174 12.44 13.00 -0.17
N TRP A 175 11.40 13.80 -0.01
CA TRP A 175 10.22 13.77 -0.85
C TRP A 175 10.57 14.06 -2.31
N ALA A 176 11.23 15.18 -2.59
CA ALA A 176 11.60 15.55 -3.95
C ALA A 176 12.50 14.51 -4.64
N THR A 177 13.32 13.79 -3.87
CA THR A 177 14.22 12.76 -4.41
C THR A 177 13.49 11.45 -4.72
N ASN A 178 12.38 11.14 -4.03
CA ASN A 178 11.76 9.82 -4.05
C ASN A 178 10.30 9.78 -4.53
N VAL A 179 9.61 10.92 -4.64
CA VAL A 179 8.19 10.97 -5.00
C VAL A 179 7.90 10.31 -6.35
N ASP A 180 8.76 10.53 -7.35
CA ASP A 180 8.63 9.90 -8.68
C ASP A 180 9.01 8.41 -8.65
N ARG A 181 9.82 8.00 -7.67
CA ARG A 181 10.29 6.61 -7.52
C ARG A 181 9.24 5.73 -6.83
N TYR A 182 8.43 6.31 -5.93
CA TYR A 182 7.48 5.58 -5.07
C TYR A 182 6.10 6.24 -5.05
N ALA A 183 5.47 6.35 -6.22
CA ALA A 183 4.23 7.10 -6.43
C ALA A 183 3.01 6.61 -5.61
N GLY A 184 3.00 5.37 -5.13
CA GLY A 184 1.94 4.80 -4.29
C GLY A 184 2.19 4.91 -2.79
N GLY A 185 3.17 5.72 -2.37
CA GLY A 185 3.65 5.76 -0.99
C GLY A 185 4.71 4.70 -0.68
N TRP A 186 5.48 4.94 0.38
CA TRP A 186 6.59 4.09 0.79
C TRP A 186 6.92 4.21 2.27
N MET A 187 7.72 3.29 2.78
CA MET A 187 8.26 3.32 4.14
C MET A 187 9.79 3.35 4.11
N ARG A 188 10.40 4.02 5.08
CA ARG A 188 11.86 4.01 5.30
C ARG A 188 12.21 3.34 6.60
N PHE A 189 13.11 2.36 6.57
CA PHE A 189 13.61 1.65 7.75
C PHE A 189 15.04 2.06 8.11
N GLY A 190 15.38 2.01 9.40
CA GLY A 190 16.68 2.32 9.99
C GLY A 190 17.05 3.80 9.98
N SER A 191 16.87 4.48 8.84
CA SER A 191 17.19 5.91 8.63
C SER A 191 18.61 6.31 9.05
N GLY A 192 19.58 5.38 8.97
CA GLY A 192 20.97 5.59 9.40
C GLY A 192 21.15 5.70 10.92
N LEU A 193 20.18 5.22 11.70
CA LEU A 193 20.26 5.18 13.16
C LEU A 193 21.02 3.93 13.59
N GLY A 194 21.91 4.07 14.56
CA GLY A 194 22.48 2.93 15.29
C GLY A 194 21.65 2.60 16.52
N ASP A 195 21.76 1.37 17.00
CA ASP A 195 21.08 0.85 18.18
C ASP A 195 19.56 1.14 18.17
N SER A 196 18.94 0.94 17.01
CA SER A 196 17.54 1.24 16.75
C SER A 196 16.74 -0.03 16.51
N THR A 197 15.47 -0.01 16.87
CA THR A 197 14.51 -1.05 16.48
C THR A 197 13.15 -0.42 16.23
N GLY A 198 12.42 -0.97 15.27
CA GLY A 198 11.08 -0.54 14.93
C GLY A 198 10.21 -1.70 14.50
N ALA A 199 8.91 -1.51 14.67
CA ALA A 199 7.89 -2.32 14.04
C ALA A 199 6.81 -1.39 13.48
N ILE A 200 6.03 -1.89 12.53
CA ILE A 200 4.85 -1.21 12.02
C ILE A 200 3.82 -2.27 11.62
N TRP A 201 2.55 -2.05 11.97
CA TRP A 201 1.50 -3.06 11.80
C TRP A 201 0.32 -2.49 11.05
N TYR A 202 -0.27 -3.27 10.15
CA TYR A 202 -1.55 -2.91 9.55
C TYR A 202 -2.63 -2.82 10.63
N GLY A 203 -3.32 -1.68 10.67
CA GLY A 203 -4.37 -1.32 11.61
C GLY A 203 -5.71 -1.02 10.95
N GLY A 204 -5.79 -1.12 9.62
CA GLY A 204 -6.98 -0.76 8.85
C GLY A 204 -8.08 -1.81 8.85
N ASP A 205 -9.23 -1.40 8.32
CA ASP A 205 -10.35 -2.28 8.01
C ASP A 205 -10.22 -2.78 6.55
N TYR A 206 -10.54 -4.05 6.32
CA TYR A 206 -10.50 -4.65 5.00
C TYR A 206 -11.65 -5.63 4.78
N GLY A 207 -12.33 -5.52 3.65
CA GLY A 207 -13.56 -6.27 3.41
C GLY A 207 -14.69 -5.84 4.36
N LEU A 208 -15.70 -6.70 4.51
CA LEU A 208 -16.85 -6.45 5.39
C LEU A 208 -16.84 -7.44 6.55
N CYS A 209 -17.04 -6.95 7.77
CA CYS A 209 -17.21 -7.75 8.97
C CYS A 209 -18.64 -7.58 9.55
N PRO A 210 -19.66 -8.27 9.01
CA PRO A 210 -21.03 -8.16 9.48
C PRO A 210 -21.13 -8.48 10.97
N GLN A 211 -21.81 -7.62 11.73
CA GLN A 211 -22.01 -7.81 13.19
C GLN A 211 -20.70 -7.97 13.98
N GLY A 212 -19.59 -7.42 13.48
CA GLY A 212 -18.29 -7.49 14.13
C GLY A 212 -17.56 -8.83 13.94
N VAL A 213 -18.11 -9.76 13.15
CA VAL A 213 -17.47 -11.02 12.81
C VAL A 213 -16.90 -10.92 11.40
N CYS A 214 -15.58 -10.95 11.29
CA CYS A 214 -14.91 -10.95 10.00
C CYS A 214 -14.98 -12.34 9.35
N PRO A 215 -15.32 -12.47 8.05
CA PRO A 215 -15.06 -13.68 7.29
C PRO A 215 -13.55 -13.85 7.04
N ASP A 216 -13.16 -15.02 6.49
CA ASP A 216 -11.78 -15.25 6.07
C ASP A 216 -11.34 -14.21 5.03
N GLY A 217 -10.15 -13.64 5.27
CA GLY A 217 -9.55 -12.58 4.47
C GLY A 217 -10.16 -11.19 4.66
N ALA A 218 -10.96 -10.97 5.70
CA ALA A 218 -11.38 -9.63 6.13
C ALA A 218 -10.65 -9.21 7.41
N CYS A 219 -10.49 -7.90 7.59
CA CYS A 219 -9.84 -7.27 8.72
C CYS A 219 -10.78 -6.28 9.40
N LYS A 220 -10.73 -6.24 10.73
CA LYS A 220 -11.27 -5.15 11.55
C LYS A 220 -10.17 -4.63 12.46
N ASP A 221 -9.89 -3.34 12.42
CA ASP A 221 -8.86 -2.69 13.25
C ASP A 221 -7.49 -3.41 13.16
N GLY A 222 -7.14 -3.85 11.94
CA GLY A 222 -5.95 -4.62 11.61
C GLY A 222 -5.94 -6.09 12.04
N ALA A 223 -6.95 -6.56 12.76
CA ALA A 223 -7.12 -7.97 13.10
C ALA A 223 -7.78 -8.70 11.93
N CYS A 224 -6.97 -9.44 11.17
CA CYS A 224 -7.37 -10.07 9.91
C CYS A 224 -7.55 -11.58 10.06
N ASN A 225 -8.64 -12.14 9.55
CA ASN A 225 -8.79 -13.59 9.51
C ASN A 225 -7.96 -14.20 8.38
N LEU A 226 -6.99 -15.06 8.72
CA LEU A 226 -5.99 -15.57 7.78
C LEU A 226 -6.57 -16.51 6.71
N GLY A 227 -7.71 -17.17 6.97
CA GLY A 227 -8.27 -18.16 6.05
C GLY A 227 -7.27 -19.27 5.69
N GLN A 228 -7.06 -19.48 4.39
CA GLN A 228 -6.08 -20.43 3.83
C GLN A 228 -4.67 -19.83 3.66
N GLY A 229 -4.43 -18.63 4.20
CA GLY A 229 -3.14 -17.96 4.14
C GLY A 229 -3.18 -16.61 3.44
N LEU A 230 -2.03 -16.13 2.99
CA LEU A 230 -1.91 -14.83 2.33
C LEU A 230 -0.83 -14.82 1.25
N ARG A 231 -0.86 -13.76 0.46
CA ARG A 231 0.03 -13.49 -0.66
C ARG A 231 0.44 -12.04 -0.58
N ALA A 232 1.72 -11.75 -0.43
CA ALA A 232 2.22 -10.37 -0.39
C ALA A 232 3.30 -10.14 -1.44
N TYR A 233 3.38 -8.93 -1.95
CA TYR A 233 4.44 -8.44 -2.83
C TYR A 233 4.85 -7.06 -2.35
N PHE A 234 6.15 -6.77 -2.40
CA PHE A 234 6.65 -5.41 -2.25
C PHE A 234 7.99 -5.29 -2.96
N ARG A 235 8.43 -4.06 -3.13
CA ARG A 235 9.78 -3.74 -3.60
C ARG A 235 10.57 -3.07 -2.49
N PHE A 236 11.87 -3.29 -2.46
CA PHE A 236 12.73 -2.69 -1.47
C PHE A 236 14.11 -2.34 -2.03
N ALA A 237 14.77 -1.36 -1.43
CA ALA A 237 16.12 -0.94 -1.81
C ALA A 237 16.90 -0.55 -0.56
N PHE A 238 18.07 -1.15 -0.38
CA PHE A 238 19.08 -0.65 0.55
C PHE A 238 19.79 0.52 -0.09
N SER A 239 19.80 1.68 0.57
CA SER A 239 20.52 2.86 0.06
C SER A 239 22.02 2.78 0.35
N ASP A 240 22.40 1.97 1.34
CA ASP A 240 23.79 1.78 1.70
C ASP A 240 24.43 0.71 0.82
N TYR A 241 25.56 1.06 0.22
CA TYR A 241 26.30 0.19 -0.67
C TYR A 241 27.41 -0.53 0.11
N ASP A 242 27.31 -1.85 0.19
CA ASP A 242 28.37 -2.68 0.76
C ASP A 242 29.03 -3.58 -0.29
N ALA A 243 30.35 -3.49 -0.38
CA ALA A 243 31.22 -4.35 -1.18
C ALA A 243 32.37 -4.92 -0.33
N SER A 244 32.23 -4.87 0.99
CA SER A 244 33.20 -5.39 1.94
C SER A 244 33.28 -6.91 1.83
N ALA A 245 34.47 -7.46 2.07
CA ALA A 245 34.69 -8.91 1.97
C ALA A 245 33.88 -9.69 3.00
N ASP A 246 33.52 -9.07 4.12
CA ASP A 246 32.78 -9.67 5.23
C ASP A 246 31.32 -9.22 5.33
N SER A 247 30.85 -8.32 4.46
CA SER A 247 29.46 -7.82 4.43
C SER A 247 29.05 -7.14 5.75
N THR A 248 29.97 -6.38 6.35
CA THR A 248 29.76 -5.77 7.68
C THR A 248 29.70 -4.25 7.67
N ARG A 249 29.64 -3.60 6.51
CA ARG A 249 29.63 -2.12 6.45
C ARG A 249 28.27 -1.54 6.84
N CYS A 250 27.20 -2.28 6.58
CA CYS A 250 25.81 -1.83 6.73
C CYS A 250 25.01 -2.97 7.38
N ALA A 251 23.98 -2.62 8.15
CA ALA A 251 23.27 -3.60 8.97
C ALA A 251 21.89 -3.11 9.45
N ASP A 252 20.98 -3.99 9.91
CA ASP A 252 21.12 -5.45 10.00
C ASP A 252 20.12 -6.17 9.08
N GLY A 253 19.10 -5.48 8.60
CA GLY A 253 18.04 -6.02 7.77
C GLY A 253 16.65 -5.68 8.29
N PHE A 254 15.65 -6.40 7.80
CA PHE A 254 14.26 -6.25 8.23
C PHE A 254 13.49 -7.56 8.06
N THR A 255 12.27 -7.62 8.58
CA THR A 255 11.34 -8.73 8.33
C THR A 255 10.00 -8.23 7.81
N PHE A 256 9.35 -9.04 6.99
CA PHE A 256 7.89 -8.99 6.83
C PHE A 256 7.27 -10.06 7.73
N ALA A 257 6.46 -9.65 8.69
CA ALA A 257 5.96 -10.49 9.76
C ALA A 257 4.45 -10.65 9.71
N VAL A 258 4.00 -11.86 10.08
CA VAL A 258 2.61 -12.25 10.31
C VAL A 258 2.52 -12.80 11.72
N VAL A 259 1.80 -12.10 12.59
CA VAL A 259 1.76 -12.38 14.03
C VAL A 259 0.33 -12.60 14.48
N THR A 260 0.12 -13.30 15.59
CA THR A 260 -1.22 -13.37 16.18
C THR A 260 -1.78 -11.97 16.49
N ALA A 261 -3.07 -11.77 16.22
CA ALA A 261 -3.75 -10.49 16.49
C ALA A 261 -3.89 -10.16 17.99
N ALA A 262 -3.52 -11.09 18.88
CA ALA A 262 -3.39 -10.82 20.32
C ALA A 262 -2.26 -9.82 20.64
N ASN A 263 -1.32 -9.61 19.71
CA ASN A 263 -0.33 -8.56 19.83
C ASN A 263 -0.98 -7.19 19.62
N ASP A 264 -0.79 -6.29 20.59
CA ASP A 264 -1.21 -4.89 20.48
C ASP A 264 -0.32 -4.16 19.47
N PRO A 265 -0.86 -3.63 18.36
CA PRO A 265 -0.06 -2.95 17.35
C PRO A 265 0.65 -1.70 17.90
N ALA A 266 0.15 -1.11 18.99
CA ALA A 266 0.76 0.05 19.60
C ALA A 266 2.04 -0.29 20.40
N THR A 267 2.28 -1.56 20.76
CA THR A 267 3.38 -1.95 21.66
C THR A 267 4.20 -3.15 21.17
N ALA A 268 3.69 -3.95 20.24
CA ALA A 268 4.35 -5.16 19.76
C ALA A 268 5.58 -4.81 18.91
N CYS A 269 6.76 -4.88 19.53
CA CYS A 269 8.06 -4.74 18.87
C CYS A 269 9.10 -5.56 19.63
N GLY A 270 9.98 -6.23 18.90
CA GLY A 270 11.15 -6.92 19.45
C GLY A 270 12.31 -5.95 19.71
N GLY A 271 13.53 -6.47 19.59
CA GLY A 271 14.77 -5.78 19.94
C GLY A 271 15.29 -6.15 21.34
N PRO A 272 16.44 -5.61 21.71
CA PRO A 272 17.03 -5.86 23.02
C PRO A 272 16.27 -5.12 24.13
N ALA A 273 16.22 -5.72 25.33
CA ALA A 273 15.83 -4.98 26.53
C ALA A 273 16.85 -3.88 26.89
N SER A 274 18.11 -4.07 26.50
CA SER A 274 19.21 -3.10 26.66
C SER A 274 20.39 -3.45 25.75
N GLY A 275 21.13 -2.44 25.29
CA GLY A 275 22.34 -2.61 24.49
C GLY A 275 22.09 -2.73 22.99
N SER A 276 23.16 -2.99 22.24
CA SER A 276 23.15 -3.07 20.77
C SER A 276 22.84 -4.49 20.29
N ARG A 277 21.66 -4.72 19.69
CA ARG A 277 21.25 -6.02 19.10
C ARG A 277 20.40 -5.78 17.84
N GLY A 278 20.99 -5.13 16.85
CA GLY A 278 20.37 -4.96 15.54
C GLY A 278 19.99 -6.30 14.90
N GLU A 279 20.82 -7.31 15.12
CA GLU A 279 20.62 -8.70 14.72
C GLU A 279 19.21 -9.25 15.03
N TYR A 280 18.49 -8.74 16.04
CA TYR A 280 17.11 -9.18 16.33
C TYR A 280 16.05 -8.69 15.32
N LEU A 281 16.40 -7.76 14.43
CA LEU A 281 15.57 -7.20 13.36
C LEU A 281 14.21 -6.68 13.85
N GLY A 282 14.10 -6.29 15.12
CA GLY A 282 12.83 -5.92 15.77
C GLY A 282 11.78 -7.04 15.82
N TYR A 283 12.14 -8.27 15.42
CA TYR A 283 11.27 -9.43 15.39
C TYR A 283 11.45 -10.30 16.64
N ALA A 284 12.71 -10.54 16.99
CA ALA A 284 13.14 -11.30 18.15
C ALA A 284 13.41 -10.38 19.34
N GLY A 285 13.62 -10.98 20.51
CA GLY A 285 13.93 -10.28 21.75
C GLY A 285 12.68 -9.71 22.45
N PRO A 286 12.83 -9.39 23.74
CA PRO A 286 11.73 -8.88 24.56
C PRO A 286 11.36 -7.43 24.22
N GLY A 287 12.13 -6.82 23.32
CA GLY A 287 12.07 -5.41 23.05
C GLY A 287 12.38 -4.56 24.29
N PRO A 288 12.39 -3.25 24.11
CA PRO A 288 12.60 -2.32 25.22
C PRO A 288 11.50 -2.37 26.30
N ALA A 289 10.29 -2.80 25.96
CA ALA A 289 9.16 -2.94 26.88
C ALA A 289 9.19 -4.24 27.70
N GLY A 290 10.07 -5.18 27.38
CA GLY A 290 10.18 -6.46 28.09
C GLY A 290 9.18 -7.53 27.64
N VAL A 291 8.28 -7.22 26.70
CA VAL A 291 7.19 -8.11 26.25
C VAL A 291 7.45 -8.73 24.87
N GLY A 292 8.11 -8.01 23.97
CA GLY A 292 8.43 -8.44 22.62
C GLY A 292 7.19 -8.61 21.74
N ILE A 293 7.34 -9.41 20.68
CA ILE A 293 6.24 -9.90 19.85
C ILE A 293 5.92 -11.32 20.29
N ALA A 294 4.73 -11.53 20.84
CA ALA A 294 4.30 -12.81 21.37
C ALA A 294 3.98 -13.81 20.25
N PRO A 295 4.29 -15.10 20.44
CA PRO A 295 3.89 -16.15 19.52
C PRO A 295 2.37 -16.43 19.58
N PRO A 296 1.80 -17.09 18.55
CA PRO A 296 2.47 -17.56 17.34
C PRO A 296 2.76 -16.42 16.34
N LYS A 297 3.88 -16.53 15.61
CA LYS A 297 4.34 -15.56 14.61
C LYS A 297 5.19 -16.20 13.52
N ILE A 298 5.13 -15.69 12.30
CA ILE A 298 5.89 -16.18 11.14
C ILE A 298 6.44 -14.94 10.45
N ALA A 299 7.71 -14.94 10.07
CA ALA A 299 8.25 -13.87 9.26
C ALA A 299 9.11 -14.40 8.11
N VAL A 300 9.35 -13.53 7.14
CA VAL A 300 10.44 -13.68 6.18
C VAL A 300 11.39 -12.54 6.44
N GLU A 301 12.64 -12.87 6.76
CA GLU A 301 13.70 -11.89 6.95
C GLU A 301 14.45 -11.62 5.66
N VAL A 302 14.96 -10.40 5.54
CA VAL A 302 16.00 -10.00 4.62
C VAL A 302 17.15 -9.50 5.48
N ASP A 303 18.18 -10.33 5.61
CA ASP A 303 19.35 -10.10 6.46
C ASP A 303 20.55 -9.73 5.59
N ILE A 304 21.17 -8.60 5.91
CA ILE A 304 22.34 -8.09 5.20
C ILE A 304 23.61 -8.10 6.04
N TYR A 305 23.52 -8.48 7.32
CA TYR A 305 24.66 -8.45 8.24
C TYR A 305 24.97 -9.84 8.81
N PRO A 306 26.14 -10.42 8.50
CA PRO A 306 26.42 -11.78 8.90
C PRO A 306 26.77 -11.89 10.38
N ASN A 307 25.95 -12.64 11.11
CA ASN A 307 26.13 -13.04 12.49
C ASN A 307 26.36 -14.56 12.58
N THR A 308 27.54 -14.99 12.11
CA THR A 308 27.94 -16.42 11.99
C THR A 308 28.28 -17.12 13.31
N GLY A 309 28.22 -16.41 14.44
CA GLY A 309 28.48 -16.99 15.76
C GLY A 309 27.38 -17.95 16.21
N ASN A 310 27.75 -18.89 17.10
CA ASN A 310 26.85 -19.91 17.67
C ASN A 310 26.69 -19.72 19.19
N GLY A 311 26.68 -18.47 19.63
CA GLY A 311 26.52 -18.10 21.04
C GLY A 311 25.11 -18.39 21.57
N LYS A 312 24.84 -18.00 22.82
CA LYS A 312 23.46 -18.05 23.32
C LYS A 312 22.60 -17.02 22.56
N PRO A 313 21.31 -17.28 22.28
CA PRO A 313 20.46 -16.33 21.56
C PRO A 313 20.32 -14.93 22.20
N SER A 314 20.55 -14.83 23.52
CA SER A 314 20.56 -13.55 24.25
C SER A 314 21.86 -12.75 24.12
N GLU A 315 22.91 -13.34 23.53
CA GLU A 315 24.23 -12.75 23.34
C GLU A 315 24.36 -12.17 21.93
N ALA A 316 25.34 -11.30 21.70
CA ALA A 316 25.61 -10.78 20.36
C ALA A 316 26.22 -11.88 19.48
N ASN A 317 26.05 -11.73 18.16
CA ASN A 317 26.53 -12.66 17.15
C ASN A 317 25.99 -14.08 17.39
N SER A 318 24.66 -14.18 17.57
CA SER A 318 23.99 -15.42 17.98
C SER A 318 23.09 -16.03 16.90
N ARG A 319 22.98 -15.42 15.71
CA ARG A 319 22.06 -15.84 14.65
C ARG A 319 22.41 -17.16 14.01
N ALA A 320 23.68 -17.58 14.09
CA ALA A 320 24.19 -18.80 13.47
C ALA A 320 24.08 -18.81 11.93
N ASP A 321 24.32 -17.64 11.32
CA ASP A 321 24.30 -17.48 9.87
C ASP A 321 25.32 -18.40 9.17
N ALA A 322 25.05 -18.68 7.91
CA ALA A 322 25.80 -19.67 7.16
C ALA A 322 27.21 -19.21 6.79
N SER A 323 27.32 -17.98 6.32
CA SER A 323 28.57 -17.38 5.88
C SER A 323 28.51 -15.84 6.01
N ASN A 324 29.40 -15.14 5.30
CA ASN A 324 29.37 -13.68 5.19
C ASN A 324 28.45 -13.20 4.06
N ALA A 325 27.59 -14.05 3.49
CA ALA A 325 26.64 -13.64 2.47
C ALA A 325 25.34 -13.13 3.12
N ASN A 326 24.74 -12.11 2.52
CA ASN A 326 23.38 -11.69 2.82
C ASN A 326 22.44 -12.87 2.55
N HIS A 327 21.35 -12.98 3.29
CA HIS A 327 20.41 -14.08 3.10
C HIS A 327 18.96 -13.66 3.34
N VAL A 328 18.06 -14.53 2.90
CA VAL A 328 16.64 -14.46 3.17
C VAL A 328 16.25 -15.77 3.84
N ALA A 329 15.49 -15.70 4.92
CA ALA A 329 15.05 -16.90 5.64
C ALA A 329 13.62 -16.77 6.15
N VAL A 330 13.01 -17.91 6.40
CA VAL A 330 11.75 -17.97 7.16
C VAL A 330 12.11 -17.96 8.63
N LEU A 331 11.45 -17.11 9.41
CA LEU A 331 11.56 -17.07 10.86
C LEU A 331 10.27 -17.57 11.49
N TYR A 332 10.43 -18.30 12.59
CA TYR A 332 9.39 -18.71 13.50
C TYR A 332 9.70 -18.14 14.89
N TRP A 333 9.11 -18.73 15.92
CA TRP A 333 9.47 -18.46 17.30
C TRP A 333 10.08 -19.72 17.90
N GLY A 334 10.92 -19.54 18.91
CA GLY A 334 11.42 -20.65 19.70
C GLY A 334 10.43 -21.05 20.79
N GLY A 335 10.87 -20.97 22.05
CA GLY A 335 10.00 -21.29 23.18
C GLY A 335 9.02 -20.16 23.52
N ASN A 336 7.81 -20.48 23.98
CA ASN A 336 6.83 -19.45 24.42
C ASN A 336 7.34 -18.50 25.52
N ALA A 337 8.41 -18.88 26.23
CA ALA A 337 9.02 -18.10 27.32
C ALA A 337 10.35 -17.44 26.93
N ASN A 338 10.80 -17.62 25.68
CA ASN A 338 12.07 -17.08 25.20
C ASN A 338 11.81 -16.37 23.87
N SER A 339 11.95 -15.05 23.85
CA SER A 339 11.84 -14.27 22.62
C SER A 339 13.17 -14.17 21.88
N TYR A 340 14.29 -14.53 22.52
CA TYR A 340 15.62 -14.32 21.95
C TYR A 340 15.99 -15.38 20.92
N ASP A 341 15.52 -16.62 21.07
CA ASP A 341 15.81 -17.72 20.14
C ASP A 341 15.09 -17.61 18.79
N ASP A 342 14.08 -16.73 18.70
CA ASP A 342 13.46 -16.31 17.45
C ASP A 342 14.46 -15.73 16.43
N ASN A 343 15.64 -15.30 16.91
CA ASN A 343 16.74 -14.75 16.12
C ASN A 343 17.70 -15.81 15.54
N THR A 344 17.72 -17.02 16.10
CA THR A 344 18.80 -17.97 15.83
C THR A 344 18.35 -19.06 14.85
N HIS A 345 19.08 -19.26 13.77
CA HIS A 345 18.84 -20.35 12.83
C HIS A 345 19.05 -21.72 13.50
N SER A 346 18.21 -22.69 13.18
CA SER A 346 18.17 -24.00 13.84
C SER A 346 17.80 -23.98 15.33
N ALA A 347 17.39 -22.84 15.89
CA ALA A 347 16.88 -22.76 17.26
C ALA A 347 15.36 -22.97 17.33
N GLY A 348 14.85 -23.17 18.54
CA GLY A 348 13.44 -23.48 18.77
C GLY A 348 13.11 -24.96 18.61
N ASN A 349 11.93 -25.35 19.08
CA ASN A 349 11.53 -26.76 19.12
C ASN A 349 10.46 -27.09 18.08
N LYS A 350 9.29 -26.41 18.10
CA LYS A 350 8.18 -26.60 17.15
C LYS A 350 7.22 -25.40 17.15
N PRO A 351 7.12 -24.61 16.06
CA PRO A 351 8.08 -24.58 14.95
C PRO A 351 9.47 -24.15 15.47
N GLY A 352 10.52 -24.56 14.79
CA GLY A 352 11.87 -24.04 15.03
C GLY A 352 12.31 -23.24 13.82
N ASN A 353 13.21 -22.29 14.00
CA ASN A 353 13.82 -21.58 12.88
C ASN A 353 14.52 -22.59 11.97
N PRO A 354 14.32 -22.48 10.64
CA PRO A 354 15.01 -23.34 9.68
C PRO A 354 16.53 -23.24 9.86
N GLY A 355 17.22 -24.35 9.64
CA GLY A 355 18.69 -24.32 9.61
C GLY A 355 19.20 -23.80 8.27
N LYS A 356 20.44 -23.31 8.25
CA LYS A 356 21.12 -22.77 7.06
C LYS A 356 21.18 -23.67 5.83
N ASN A 357 21.03 -24.98 6.00
CA ASN A 357 21.04 -25.96 4.90
C ASN A 357 19.63 -26.47 4.56
N SER A 358 18.58 -25.78 5.00
CA SER A 358 17.18 -26.18 4.81
C SER A 358 16.49 -25.36 3.71
N SER A 359 15.28 -25.76 3.32
CA SER A 359 14.48 -25.04 2.33
C SER A 359 13.90 -23.70 2.82
N GLY A 360 14.16 -23.34 4.09
CA GLY A 360 13.76 -22.07 4.69
C GLY A 360 14.89 -21.06 4.82
N TYR A 361 16.05 -21.29 4.20
CA TYR A 361 17.21 -20.39 4.23
C TYR A 361 17.84 -20.30 2.83
N TYR A 362 18.12 -19.08 2.36
CA TYR A 362 18.68 -18.82 1.03
C TYR A 362 19.73 -17.71 1.08
N GLU A 363 21.00 -18.06 0.84
CA GLU A 363 22.07 -17.07 0.69
C GLU A 363 22.01 -16.42 -0.70
N MET A 364 22.12 -15.10 -0.71
CA MET A 364 22.27 -14.33 -1.93
C MET A 364 23.68 -14.55 -2.49
N PRO A 365 23.84 -14.80 -3.80
CA PRO A 365 25.15 -14.92 -4.40
C PRO A 365 25.99 -13.66 -4.16
N LYS A 366 27.15 -13.81 -3.52
CA LYS A 366 28.13 -12.73 -3.38
C LYS A 366 28.93 -12.57 -4.66
N THR A 367 28.98 -11.36 -5.20
CA THR A 367 29.84 -11.06 -6.36
C THR A 367 31.29 -10.87 -5.91
N ALA A 368 32.26 -11.32 -6.72
CA ALA A 368 33.68 -11.14 -6.41
C ALA A 368 34.12 -9.66 -6.51
N VAL A 369 33.41 -8.88 -7.33
CA VAL A 369 33.59 -7.45 -7.53
C VAL A 369 32.19 -6.85 -7.65
N GLY A 370 31.82 -5.98 -6.72
CA GLY A 370 30.49 -5.37 -6.70
C GLY A 370 29.87 -5.40 -5.32
N ALA A 371 28.57 -5.11 -5.28
CA ALA A 371 27.79 -5.14 -4.05
C ALA A 371 27.63 -6.56 -3.49
N ASN A 372 27.43 -6.63 -2.19
CA ASN A 372 27.01 -7.82 -1.46
C ASN A 372 25.50 -7.98 -1.64
N GLY A 373 25.08 -8.97 -2.42
CA GLY A 373 23.69 -9.37 -2.57
C GLY A 373 22.73 -8.22 -2.93
N LEU A 374 21.98 -7.76 -1.93
CA LEU A 374 20.87 -6.80 -2.03
C LEU A 374 21.28 -5.34 -1.75
N GLU A 375 22.56 -5.09 -1.48
CA GLU A 375 23.11 -3.80 -1.08
C GLU A 375 23.72 -3.03 -2.26
N ASP A 376 23.04 -3.04 -3.42
CA ASP A 376 23.53 -2.45 -4.67
C ASP A 376 22.89 -1.09 -5.02
N GLY A 377 22.00 -0.58 -4.16
CA GLY A 377 21.25 0.66 -4.39
C GLY A 377 20.07 0.52 -5.36
N LEU A 378 19.85 -0.67 -5.91
CA LEU A 378 18.77 -0.97 -6.83
C LEU A 378 17.51 -1.42 -6.09
N LEU A 379 16.40 -1.40 -6.83
CA LEU A 379 15.10 -1.74 -6.31
C LEU A 379 14.79 -3.21 -6.59
N HIS A 380 14.91 -4.04 -5.57
CA HIS A 380 14.59 -5.46 -5.59
C HIS A 380 13.09 -5.69 -5.40
N ALA A 381 12.61 -6.84 -5.84
CA ALA A 381 11.25 -7.31 -5.63
C ALA A 381 11.23 -8.52 -4.70
N LEU A 382 10.31 -8.53 -3.73
CA LEU A 382 10.04 -9.68 -2.89
C LEU A 382 8.58 -10.09 -3.07
N ARG A 383 8.38 -11.35 -3.44
CA ARG A 383 7.07 -12.01 -3.45
C ARG A 383 7.10 -13.06 -2.35
N LEU A 384 6.07 -13.11 -1.50
CA LEU A 384 5.92 -14.15 -0.50
C LEU A 384 4.49 -14.67 -0.44
N GLU A 385 4.35 -15.95 -0.13
CA GLU A 385 3.08 -16.61 0.08
C GLU A 385 3.14 -17.50 1.30
N ILE A 386 2.13 -17.38 2.16
CA ILE A 386 1.93 -18.29 3.29
C ILE A 386 0.69 -19.10 2.96
N HIS A 387 0.85 -20.41 2.88
CA HIS A 387 -0.22 -21.35 2.60
C HIS A 387 -0.56 -22.09 3.89
N ARG A 388 -1.81 -21.99 4.34
CA ARG A 388 -2.30 -22.62 5.56
C ARG A 388 -3.28 -23.74 5.21
N THR A 389 -3.06 -24.91 5.79
CA THR A 389 -3.99 -26.04 5.74
C THR A 389 -4.77 -26.17 7.04
N SER A 390 -5.91 -26.86 7.00
CA SER A 390 -6.70 -27.18 8.20
C SER A 390 -5.99 -28.12 9.18
N ALA A 391 -4.93 -28.81 8.74
CA ALA A 391 -4.13 -29.70 9.58
C ALA A 391 -3.03 -28.97 10.37
N GLY A 392 -3.03 -27.63 10.39
CA GLY A 392 -1.99 -26.86 11.07
C GLY A 392 -0.65 -26.81 10.33
N VAL A 393 -0.60 -27.20 9.05
CA VAL A 393 0.60 -27.08 8.22
C VAL A 393 0.61 -25.72 7.54
N TYR A 394 1.73 -25.01 7.70
CA TYR A 394 2.02 -23.71 7.08
C TYR A 394 3.19 -23.89 6.13
N ARG A 395 2.99 -23.56 4.86
CA ARG A 395 4.03 -23.56 3.84
C ARG A 395 4.33 -22.12 3.43
N VAL A 396 5.57 -21.68 3.61
CA VAL A 396 6.05 -20.35 3.24
C VAL A 396 6.85 -20.47 1.96
N LYS A 397 6.45 -19.73 0.93
CA LYS A 397 7.14 -19.61 -0.35
C LYS A 397 7.65 -18.19 -0.52
N THR A 398 8.89 -18.02 -0.94
CA THR A 398 9.46 -16.67 -1.17
C THR A 398 10.27 -16.63 -2.46
N TRP A 399 10.12 -15.53 -3.18
CA TRP A 399 10.92 -15.19 -4.35
C TRP A 399 11.55 -13.82 -4.18
N ILE A 400 12.83 -13.73 -4.52
CA ILE A 400 13.58 -12.49 -4.65
C ILE A 400 13.84 -12.25 -6.14
N ASP A 401 13.55 -11.04 -6.59
CA ASP A 401 13.61 -10.62 -7.99
C ASP A 401 12.95 -11.61 -8.98
N PRO A 402 11.70 -12.06 -8.72
CA PRO A 402 10.99 -12.94 -9.63
C PRO A 402 10.83 -12.29 -11.03
N GLN A 403 11.09 -13.05 -12.10
CA GLN A 403 11.08 -12.54 -13.48
C GLN A 403 9.85 -12.98 -14.28
N GLY A 404 9.12 -13.97 -13.78
CA GLY A 404 7.92 -14.48 -14.43
C GLY A 404 6.77 -13.48 -14.47
N LEU A 405 5.88 -13.65 -15.46
CA LEU A 405 4.67 -12.84 -15.58
C LEU A 405 3.77 -13.00 -14.36
N GLY A 406 3.20 -11.90 -13.88
CA GLY A 406 2.30 -11.89 -12.72
C GLY A 406 3.02 -11.94 -11.37
N ASN A 407 4.33 -11.69 -11.31
CA ASN A 407 5.10 -11.70 -10.05
C ASN A 407 4.57 -10.73 -8.96
N SER A 408 3.94 -9.64 -9.36
CA SER A 408 3.31 -8.65 -8.48
C SER A 408 1.80 -8.83 -8.31
N ASP A 409 1.20 -9.78 -9.04
CA ASP A 409 -0.22 -10.10 -8.89
C ASP A 409 -0.42 -10.97 -7.65
N VAL A 410 -1.03 -10.38 -6.64
CA VAL A 410 -1.28 -11.05 -5.37
C VAL A 410 -2.63 -11.76 -5.31
N THR A 411 -3.46 -11.63 -6.36
CA THR A 411 -4.82 -12.20 -6.38
C THR A 411 -4.87 -13.71 -6.65
N ALA A 412 -3.74 -14.30 -7.04
CA ALA A 412 -3.54 -15.72 -7.32
C ALA A 412 -2.17 -16.23 -6.81
N ASP A 413 -2.03 -17.55 -6.68
CA ASP A 413 -0.75 -18.17 -6.33
C ASP A 413 0.23 -17.99 -7.50
N TYR A 414 1.46 -17.58 -7.18
CA TYR A 414 2.52 -17.41 -8.15
C TYR A 414 3.14 -18.76 -8.52
N ALA A 415 3.12 -19.06 -9.82
CA ALA A 415 3.50 -20.35 -10.37
C ALA A 415 4.39 -20.26 -11.61
N ALA A 416 4.82 -19.05 -12.01
CA ALA A 416 5.63 -18.87 -13.21
C ALA A 416 7.06 -19.41 -13.05
N GLU A 417 7.58 -19.45 -11.81
CA GLU A 417 8.89 -20.05 -11.50
C GLU A 417 8.93 -20.63 -10.07
N PRO A 418 9.84 -21.58 -9.78
CA PRO A 418 10.02 -22.12 -8.44
C PRO A 418 10.48 -21.06 -7.43
N PRO A 419 10.05 -21.12 -6.16
CA PRO A 419 10.53 -20.20 -5.13
C PRO A 419 11.96 -20.52 -4.70
N GLN A 420 12.69 -19.50 -4.26
CA GLN A 420 14.00 -19.64 -3.61
C GLN A 420 13.85 -20.24 -2.19
N LEU A 421 12.77 -19.90 -1.48
CA LEU A 421 12.39 -20.52 -0.21
C LEU A 421 11.10 -21.30 -0.35
N ASP A 422 11.08 -22.55 0.11
CA ASP A 422 9.90 -23.40 0.12
C ASP A 422 9.88 -24.25 1.39
N HIS A 423 9.45 -23.61 2.48
CA HIS A 423 9.55 -24.18 3.81
C HIS A 423 8.19 -24.56 4.34
N SER A 424 8.09 -25.69 5.05
CA SER A 424 6.85 -26.11 5.70
C SER A 424 7.08 -26.43 7.16
N ALA A 425 6.22 -25.91 8.02
CA ALA A 425 6.17 -26.23 9.43
C ALA A 425 4.77 -26.68 9.84
N THR A 426 4.69 -27.61 10.78
CA THR A 426 3.44 -28.00 11.42
C THR A 426 3.37 -27.36 12.79
N LEU A 427 2.32 -26.59 13.04
CA LEU A 427 2.08 -25.94 14.31
C LEU A 427 1.29 -26.86 15.25
N SER A 428 1.40 -26.60 16.56
CA SER A 428 0.47 -27.19 17.51
C SER A 428 -0.96 -26.69 17.25
N GLU A 429 -1.96 -27.39 17.78
CA GLU A 429 -3.36 -26.97 17.64
C GLU A 429 -3.59 -25.57 18.24
N ALA A 430 -2.97 -25.28 19.38
CA ALA A 430 -3.07 -23.98 20.04
C ALA A 430 -2.46 -22.85 19.19
N ASP A 431 -1.28 -23.09 18.61
CA ASP A 431 -0.60 -22.10 17.76
C ASP A 431 -1.34 -21.91 16.42
N HIS A 432 -1.85 -22.99 15.85
CA HIS A 432 -2.69 -22.92 14.64
C HIS A 432 -3.97 -22.11 14.89
N ALA A 433 -4.58 -22.26 16.07
CA ALA A 433 -5.72 -21.46 16.48
C ALA A 433 -5.33 -19.99 16.71
N GLY A 434 -4.16 -19.73 17.30
CA GLY A 434 -3.64 -18.37 17.52
C GLY A 434 -3.35 -17.58 16.24
N LEU A 435 -3.06 -18.26 15.12
CA LEU A 435 -2.93 -17.68 13.79
C LEU A 435 -4.23 -17.70 12.96
N LYS A 436 -5.38 -17.98 13.58
CA LYS A 436 -6.68 -17.79 12.90
C LYS A 436 -6.91 -16.32 12.56
N THR A 437 -6.59 -15.44 13.51
CA THR A 437 -6.67 -13.99 13.37
C THR A 437 -5.28 -13.42 13.57
N ILE A 438 -4.81 -12.64 12.61
CA ILE A 438 -3.43 -12.17 12.51
C ILE A 438 -3.35 -10.66 12.41
N ARG A 439 -2.15 -10.13 12.62
CA ARG A 439 -1.67 -8.87 12.09
C ARG A 439 -0.52 -9.14 11.14
N PHE A 440 -0.28 -8.22 10.22
CA PHE A 440 0.90 -8.26 9.36
C PHE A 440 1.56 -6.88 9.31
N GLY A 441 2.84 -6.86 8.98
CA GLY A 441 3.63 -5.64 8.98
C GLY A 441 5.11 -5.91 8.81
N TRP A 442 5.93 -4.94 9.23
CA TRP A 442 7.38 -5.03 9.15
C TRP A 442 8.02 -4.79 10.51
N THR A 443 9.20 -5.38 10.68
CA THR A 443 10.09 -5.08 11.80
C THR A 443 11.49 -4.81 11.27
N GLU A 444 12.25 -3.98 11.96
CA GLU A 444 13.63 -3.66 11.61
C GLU A 444 14.50 -3.50 12.86
N GLY A 445 15.80 -3.68 12.69
CA GLY A 445 16.78 -3.49 13.74
C GLY A 445 18.13 -3.02 13.17
N THR A 446 18.79 -2.17 13.94
CA THR A 446 20.19 -1.77 13.71
C THR A 446 20.99 -1.86 14.99
N GLY A 447 22.24 -2.28 14.87
CA GLY A 447 23.20 -2.37 15.97
C GLY A 447 24.23 -1.25 15.91
N GLY A 448 25.49 -1.63 16.09
CA GLY A 448 26.63 -0.71 15.94
C GLY A 448 26.87 -0.28 14.48
N GLN A 449 26.30 -1.00 13.52
CA GLN A 449 26.19 -0.59 12.12
C GLN A 449 24.74 -0.20 11.80
N THR A 450 24.56 0.53 10.71
CA THR A 450 23.26 1.13 10.36
C THR A 450 22.84 0.78 8.95
N GLN A 451 21.57 1.02 8.65
CA GLN A 451 21.00 0.92 7.31
C GLN A 451 20.01 2.05 7.04
N THR A 452 19.70 2.20 5.76
CA THR A 452 18.54 2.89 5.22
C THR A 452 17.92 1.99 4.16
N VAL A 453 16.70 1.52 4.44
CA VAL A 453 15.91 0.72 3.48
C VAL A 453 14.68 1.51 3.07
N ALA A 454 14.36 1.52 1.78
CA ALA A 454 13.05 1.95 1.30
C ALA A 454 12.21 0.73 0.96
N VAL A 455 10.95 0.67 1.39
CA VAL A 455 9.96 -0.34 0.99
C VAL A 455 8.78 0.34 0.31
N ALA A 456 8.40 -0.12 -0.87
CA ALA A 456 7.37 0.48 -1.71
C ALA A 456 6.59 -0.56 -2.51
N ASN A 457 5.57 -0.12 -3.23
CA ASN A 457 4.75 -0.96 -4.12
C ASN A 457 4.20 -2.22 -3.41
N PHE A 458 3.82 -2.06 -2.14
CA PHE A 458 3.24 -3.14 -1.36
C PHE A 458 1.85 -3.50 -1.87
N SER A 459 1.57 -4.80 -1.97
CA SER A 459 0.26 -5.36 -2.18
C SER A 459 0.09 -6.67 -1.42
N LEU A 460 -1.09 -6.91 -0.86
CA LEU A 460 -1.43 -8.13 -0.14
C LEU A 460 -2.87 -8.55 -0.43
N ASP A 461 -3.07 -9.84 -0.70
CA ASP A 461 -4.40 -10.45 -0.75
C ASP A 461 -4.41 -11.76 0.03
N PHE A 462 -5.57 -12.11 0.57
CA PHE A 462 -5.76 -13.33 1.34
C PHE A 462 -6.05 -14.52 0.43
N ARG A 463 -5.68 -15.71 0.90
CA ARG A 463 -5.99 -16.98 0.24
C ARG A 463 -7.31 -17.49 0.81
N HIS A 464 -8.27 -17.77 -0.09
CA HIS A 464 -9.61 -18.23 0.25
C HIS A 464 -9.84 -19.68 -0.18
#